data_AF-A0A6G6Z699-F1
#
_entry.id   AF-A0A6G6Z699-F1
#
_cell.length_a   1.000
_cell.length_b   1.000
_cell.length_c   1.000
_cell.angle_alpha   90.00
_cell.angle_beta   90.00
_cell.angle_gamma   90.00
#
_symmetry.space_group_name_H-M   'P 1'
#
loop_
_entity.id
_entity.type
_entity.pdbx_description
1 polymer ?
#
loop_
_entity_poly.entity_id
_entity_poly.type
_entity_poly.pdbx_seq_one_letter_code
_entity_poly.pdbx_strand_id
1 'polypeptide(L)'
;MAPPKRSPHPIERPPKGMAVPRNWGLMQGGIPYRPHGPVRPGDTRPQEDWYTVAEKFSVGVKELIYFNFMTDDPDVVNWYLKRYVGCVKVSPSGNNWMFSNSANPGIIYIPPADHDPIDFEAEDICVWTPNDAKTFLMRLFALAQGMKGYKGQRIKKLVQVILNAGYPACLDLWYYNDMVISVYVDIKEGNAKRREMIKATRGAFPFSGESGVYGQQGSEERHRGMWQIHPVRSLFTDSCGAFNAQAMKDRLESIDEEMYRGWHELDMVSAKSSQGGGSAFGEMVWDFINHVRLLSEDEKHLYWAFSQ
;
A
#
# COMPACT_ATOMS: atom_id res chain seq x y z
N MET A 1 -0.74 -55.55 -4.51
CA MET A 1 -0.21 -54.43 -3.70
C MET A 1 -1.24 -54.07 -2.66
N ALA A 2 -0.94 -54.22 -1.37
CA ALA A 2 -1.80 -53.67 -0.33
C ALA A 2 -1.71 -52.14 -0.36
N PRO A 3 -2.82 -51.40 -0.17
CA PRO A 3 -2.76 -49.94 -0.10
C PRO A 3 -1.87 -49.53 1.09
N PRO A 4 -1.09 -48.44 0.97
CA PRO A 4 -0.25 -47.96 2.06
C PRO A 4 -1.12 -47.70 3.30
N LYS A 5 -0.70 -48.24 4.45
CA LYS A 5 -1.35 -47.99 5.73
C LYS A 5 -1.34 -46.49 6.00
N ARG A 6 -2.52 -45.86 6.04
CA ARG A 6 -2.67 -44.45 6.40
C ARG A 6 -2.11 -44.24 7.81
N SER A 7 -1.31 -43.19 7.98
CA SER A 7 -0.89 -42.67 9.28
C SER A 7 -2.12 -42.50 10.20
N PRO A 8 -2.05 -42.89 11.49
CA PRO A 8 -3.16 -42.71 12.43
C PRO A 8 -3.45 -41.23 12.76
N HIS A 9 -2.60 -40.31 12.31
CA HIS A 9 -2.71 -38.88 12.55
C HIS A 9 -2.47 -38.05 11.28
N PRO A 10 -3.12 -36.87 11.15
CA PRO A 10 -2.81 -35.88 10.13
C PRO A 10 -1.31 -35.58 10.07
N ILE A 11 -0.82 -35.29 8.86
CA ILE A 11 0.55 -34.80 8.71
C ILE A 11 0.58 -33.37 9.26
N GLU A 12 1.55 -33.12 10.14
CA GLU A 12 1.77 -31.81 10.76
C GLU A 12 3.21 -31.36 10.48
N ARG A 13 3.38 -30.13 10.02
CA ARG A 13 4.68 -29.49 9.91
C ARG A 13 4.69 -28.18 10.71
N PRO A 14 5.70 -27.92 11.54
CA PRO A 14 5.84 -26.61 12.14
C PRO A 14 6.06 -25.54 11.05
N PRO A 15 5.61 -24.29 11.26
CA PRO A 15 5.87 -23.20 10.33
C PRO A 15 7.38 -22.96 10.15
N LYS A 16 7.80 -22.61 8.93
CA LYS A 16 9.20 -22.22 8.65
C LYS A 16 9.41 -20.78 9.13
N GLY A 17 9.97 -20.61 10.33
CA GLY A 17 10.23 -19.30 10.94
C GLY A 17 9.57 -19.14 12.30
N MET A 18 9.25 -17.91 12.69
CA MET A 18 8.53 -17.63 13.93
C MET A 18 7.06 -18.03 13.76
N ALA A 19 6.56 -18.95 14.60
CA ALA A 19 5.14 -19.25 14.65
C ALA A 19 4.37 -17.99 15.09
N VAL A 20 3.19 -17.77 14.52
CA VAL A 20 2.34 -16.64 14.94
C VAL A 20 2.02 -16.78 16.44
N PRO A 21 1.85 -15.69 17.20
CA PRO A 21 1.36 -15.79 18.57
C PRO A 21 -0.05 -16.39 18.63
N ARG A 22 -0.39 -17.09 19.73
CA ARG A 22 -1.72 -17.73 19.89
C ARG A 22 -2.89 -16.75 19.76
N ASN A 23 -2.68 -15.50 20.11
CA ASN A 23 -3.65 -14.40 20.05
C ASN A 23 -3.42 -13.46 18.85
N TRP A 24 -2.69 -13.90 17.82
CA TRP A 24 -2.41 -13.11 16.62
C TRP A 24 -3.69 -12.53 15.99
N GLY A 25 -4.68 -13.38 15.70
CA GLY A 25 -5.93 -12.91 15.09
C GLY A 25 -6.64 -11.85 15.93
N LEU A 26 -6.55 -11.91 17.26
CA LEU A 26 -7.07 -10.87 18.15
C LEU A 26 -6.28 -9.56 18.05
N MET A 27 -4.95 -9.63 17.93
CA MET A 27 -4.08 -8.45 17.75
C MET A 27 -4.38 -7.72 16.44
N GLN A 28 -4.85 -8.45 15.41
CA GLN A 28 -5.26 -7.91 14.11
C GLN A 28 -6.74 -7.49 14.07
N GLY A 29 -7.39 -7.32 15.23
CA GLY A 29 -8.80 -6.91 15.31
C GLY A 29 -9.82 -8.02 15.01
N GLY A 30 -9.37 -9.27 14.87
CA GLY A 30 -10.22 -10.41 14.56
C GLY A 30 -11.21 -10.77 15.66
N ILE A 31 -12.42 -11.12 15.24
CA ILE A 31 -13.52 -11.47 16.14
C ILE A 31 -13.38 -12.95 16.54
N PRO A 32 -13.19 -13.29 17.83
CA PRO A 32 -13.05 -14.68 18.24
C PRO A 32 -14.35 -15.45 17.99
N TYR A 33 -14.21 -16.60 17.35
CA TYR A 33 -15.30 -17.49 16.96
C TYR A 33 -14.96 -18.94 17.31
N ARG A 34 -15.97 -19.70 17.77
CA ARG A 34 -15.84 -21.11 18.13
C ARG A 34 -16.61 -21.97 17.12
N PRO A 35 -15.94 -22.58 16.14
CA PRO A 35 -16.62 -23.41 15.14
C PRO A 35 -17.31 -24.61 15.78
N HIS A 36 -18.50 -24.91 15.28
CA HIS A 36 -19.29 -26.03 15.78
C HIS A 36 -18.69 -27.37 15.32
N GLY A 37 -18.37 -28.23 16.29
CA GLY A 37 -17.89 -29.58 16.01
C GLY A 37 -19.00 -30.61 15.76
N PRO A 38 -18.64 -31.86 15.43
CA PRO A 38 -19.61 -32.93 15.29
C PRO A 38 -20.43 -33.12 16.57
N VAL A 39 -21.74 -33.24 16.34
CA VAL A 39 -22.88 -33.24 17.26
C VAL A 39 -22.76 -34.29 18.38
N ARG A 40 -23.15 -33.92 19.61
CA ARG A 40 -23.54 -34.89 20.66
C ARG A 40 -25.00 -35.29 20.41
N PRO A 41 -25.46 -36.50 20.80
CA PRO A 41 -26.88 -36.84 20.69
C PRO A 41 -27.78 -35.73 21.28
N GLY A 42 -28.59 -35.08 20.43
CA GLY A 42 -29.51 -33.99 20.81
C GLY A 42 -29.14 -32.57 20.35
N ASP A 43 -27.96 -32.30 19.76
CA ASP A 43 -27.64 -30.99 19.15
C ASP A 43 -28.06 -30.97 17.67
N THR A 44 -28.85 -29.95 17.26
CA THR A 44 -29.38 -29.83 15.88
C THR A 44 -28.48 -29.01 14.95
N ARG A 45 -27.37 -28.46 15.44
CA ARG A 45 -26.49 -27.60 14.64
C ARG A 45 -25.55 -28.44 13.76
N PRO A 46 -25.41 -28.09 12.47
CA PRO A 46 -24.48 -28.79 11.59
C PRO A 46 -23.04 -28.60 12.07
N GLN A 47 -22.21 -29.62 11.85
CA GLN A 47 -20.78 -29.49 12.03
C GLN A 47 -20.23 -28.46 11.03
N GLU A 48 -19.41 -27.55 11.53
CA GLU A 48 -18.71 -26.57 10.72
C GLU A 48 -17.30 -27.05 10.34
N ASP A 49 -16.87 -26.59 9.17
CA ASP A 49 -15.53 -26.66 8.60
C ASP A 49 -15.12 -25.27 8.10
N TRP A 50 -13.94 -25.14 7.49
CA TRP A 50 -13.50 -23.85 6.97
C TRP A 50 -14.44 -23.24 5.93
N TYR A 51 -15.10 -24.05 5.10
CA TYR A 51 -15.99 -23.57 4.04
C TYR A 51 -17.28 -23.00 4.62
N THR A 52 -17.94 -23.76 5.47
CA THR A 52 -19.19 -23.36 6.12
C THR A 52 -19.00 -22.15 7.06
N VAL A 53 -17.85 -22.03 7.75
CA VAL A 53 -17.55 -20.82 8.53
C VAL A 53 -17.30 -19.62 7.61
N ALA A 54 -16.51 -19.79 6.55
CA ALA A 54 -16.21 -18.70 5.63
C ALA A 54 -17.48 -18.15 4.96
N GLU A 55 -18.36 -19.05 4.49
CA GLU A 55 -19.67 -18.71 3.93
C GLU A 55 -20.54 -17.95 4.93
N LYS A 56 -20.59 -18.40 6.19
CA LYS A 56 -21.38 -17.78 7.26
C LYS A 56 -20.98 -16.33 7.54
N PHE A 57 -19.71 -16.00 7.36
CA PHE A 57 -19.17 -14.66 7.60
C PHE A 57 -18.85 -13.89 6.32
N SER A 58 -19.22 -14.42 5.16
CA SER A 58 -18.96 -13.82 3.84
C SER A 58 -17.48 -13.48 3.59
N VAL A 59 -16.57 -14.34 4.05
CA VAL A 59 -15.11 -14.19 3.84
C VAL A 59 -14.58 -15.28 2.93
N GLY A 60 -13.42 -15.08 2.29
CA GLY A 60 -12.75 -16.12 1.54
C GLY A 60 -12.30 -17.28 2.43
N VAL A 61 -12.38 -18.54 1.97
CA VAL A 61 -11.92 -19.70 2.76
C VAL A 61 -10.41 -19.62 3.04
N LYS A 62 -9.63 -19.26 2.02
CA LYS A 62 -8.19 -19.04 2.15
C LYS A 62 -7.88 -17.83 3.02
N GLU A 63 -8.66 -16.76 2.87
CA GLU A 63 -8.60 -15.54 3.70
C GLU A 63 -8.75 -15.89 5.17
N LEU A 64 -9.79 -16.62 5.52
CA LEU A 64 -10.08 -17.05 6.87
C LEU A 64 -8.94 -17.89 7.48
N ILE A 65 -8.40 -18.85 6.72
CA ILE A 65 -7.28 -19.69 7.17
C ILE A 65 -6.01 -18.85 7.35
N TYR A 66 -5.69 -18.01 6.37
CA TYR A 66 -4.49 -17.18 6.38
C TYR A 66 -4.53 -16.14 7.49
N PHE A 67 -5.67 -15.48 7.71
CA PHE A 67 -5.86 -14.54 8.81
C PHE A 67 -5.56 -15.19 10.18
N ASN A 68 -5.92 -16.46 10.34
CA ASN A 68 -5.69 -17.21 11.57
C ASN A 68 -4.22 -17.64 11.77
N PHE A 69 -3.52 -18.03 10.70
CA PHE A 69 -2.24 -18.76 10.82
C PHE A 69 -1.08 -18.22 9.98
N MET A 70 -1.31 -17.21 9.15
CA MET A 70 -0.39 -16.68 8.13
C MET A 70 0.19 -17.76 7.20
N THR A 71 -0.62 -18.76 6.85
CA THR A 71 -0.25 -19.86 5.96
C THR A 71 -1.51 -20.54 5.43
N ASP A 72 -1.45 -21.10 4.23
CA ASP A 72 -2.45 -22.01 3.66
C ASP A 72 -1.89 -23.43 3.40
N ASP A 73 -0.60 -23.68 3.69
CA ASP A 73 0.00 -25.02 3.67
C ASP A 73 -0.77 -25.98 4.61
N PRO A 74 -1.43 -27.04 4.09
CA PRO A 74 -2.26 -27.93 4.88
C PRO A 74 -1.53 -28.61 6.06
N ASP A 75 -0.24 -28.94 5.90
CA ASP A 75 0.53 -29.58 6.95
C ASP A 75 0.80 -28.60 8.10
N VAL A 76 1.00 -27.32 7.79
CA VAL A 76 1.21 -26.25 8.79
C VAL A 76 -0.10 -25.84 9.44
N VAL A 77 -1.19 -25.79 8.66
CA VAL A 77 -2.55 -25.57 9.19
C VAL A 77 -2.90 -26.66 10.20
N ASN A 78 -2.61 -27.94 9.91
CA ASN A 78 -2.81 -29.04 10.85
C ASN A 78 -2.02 -28.85 12.15
N TRP A 79 -0.78 -28.35 12.06
CA TRP A 79 0.04 -28.06 13.23
C TRP A 79 -0.62 -27.00 14.15
N TYR A 80 -1.17 -25.93 13.57
CA TYR A 80 -1.88 -24.88 14.30
C TYR A 80 -3.24 -25.34 14.83
N LEU A 81 -4.01 -26.07 14.03
CA LEU A 81 -5.27 -26.67 14.48
C LEU A 81 -5.06 -27.53 15.72
N LYS A 82 -3.98 -28.31 15.76
CA LYS A 82 -3.66 -29.15 16.92
C LYS A 82 -3.23 -28.34 18.14
N ARG A 83 -2.32 -27.37 17.98
CA ARG A 83 -1.64 -26.70 19.11
C ARG A 83 -2.34 -25.43 19.61
N TYR A 84 -2.98 -24.70 18.72
CA TYR A 84 -3.49 -23.36 19.00
C TYR A 84 -5.01 -23.37 19.08
N VAL A 85 -5.68 -23.99 18.11
CA VAL A 85 -7.13 -24.20 18.18
C VAL A 85 -7.44 -25.33 19.16
N GLY A 86 -6.54 -26.31 19.31
CA GLY A 86 -6.69 -27.42 20.25
C GLY A 86 -7.56 -28.55 19.73
N CYS A 87 -7.66 -28.72 18.41
CA CYS A 87 -8.43 -29.78 17.78
C CYS A 87 -7.86 -31.16 18.14
N VAL A 88 -8.75 -32.09 18.48
CA VAL A 88 -8.39 -33.46 18.93
C VAL A 88 -9.03 -34.55 18.08
N LYS A 89 -9.87 -34.19 17.10
CA LYS A 89 -10.51 -35.13 16.18
C LYS A 89 -9.91 -35.01 14.79
N VAL A 90 -9.78 -36.15 14.13
CA VAL A 90 -9.31 -36.25 12.75
C VAL A 90 -10.51 -36.20 11.82
N SER A 91 -10.39 -35.51 10.69
CA SER A 91 -11.40 -35.45 9.64
C SER A 91 -11.77 -36.85 9.12
N PRO A 92 -12.96 -37.06 8.55
CA PRO A 92 -13.35 -38.34 7.95
C PRO A 92 -12.38 -38.85 6.87
N SER A 93 -11.72 -37.93 6.16
CA SER A 93 -10.69 -38.27 5.16
C SER A 93 -9.39 -38.81 5.78
N GLY A 94 -9.14 -38.56 7.06
CA GLY A 94 -7.91 -38.92 7.76
C GLY A 94 -6.77 -37.91 7.59
N ASN A 95 -6.95 -36.88 6.75
CA ASN A 95 -5.86 -36.02 6.32
C ASN A 95 -5.66 -34.78 7.19
N ASN A 96 -6.70 -34.30 7.89
CA ASN A 96 -6.66 -33.03 8.61
C ASN A 96 -7.20 -33.17 10.04
N TRP A 97 -6.78 -32.28 10.93
CA TRP A 97 -7.52 -32.03 12.16
C TRP A 97 -8.84 -31.30 11.82
N MET A 98 -9.92 -31.62 12.53
CA MET A 98 -11.23 -31.02 12.29
C MET A 98 -11.71 -30.22 13.51
N PHE A 99 -12.53 -29.20 13.26
CA PHE A 99 -13.23 -28.50 14.31
C PHE A 99 -14.07 -29.48 15.13
N SER A 100 -14.00 -29.33 16.45
CA SER A 100 -14.69 -30.21 17.37
C SER A 100 -15.11 -29.47 18.63
N ASN A 101 -16.25 -29.86 19.19
CA ASN A 101 -16.72 -29.27 20.44
C ASN A 101 -15.76 -29.57 21.62
N SER A 102 -14.93 -30.61 21.48
CA SER A 102 -13.84 -31.00 22.37
C SER A 102 -12.56 -30.19 22.20
N ALA A 103 -12.48 -29.29 21.23
CA ALA A 103 -11.29 -28.45 21.05
C ALA A 103 -11.16 -27.44 22.20
N ASN A 104 -9.94 -27.28 22.71
CA ASN A 104 -9.63 -26.35 23.79
C ASN A 104 -8.36 -25.54 23.44
N PRO A 105 -8.47 -24.23 23.18
CA PRO A 105 -9.63 -23.36 23.41
C PRO A 105 -10.76 -23.52 22.39
N GLY A 106 -10.51 -24.09 21.20
CA GLY A 106 -11.50 -24.25 20.13
C GLY A 106 -11.84 -22.95 19.40
N ILE A 107 -10.96 -21.95 19.46
CA ILE A 107 -11.19 -20.61 18.93
C ILE A 107 -10.39 -20.43 17.65
N ILE A 108 -11.04 -19.84 16.64
CA ILE A 108 -10.43 -19.18 15.49
C ILE A 108 -10.90 -17.71 15.48
N TYR A 109 -10.36 -16.88 14.60
CA TYR A 109 -10.69 -15.46 14.49
C TYR A 109 -11.28 -15.16 13.12
N ILE A 110 -12.40 -14.44 13.10
CA ILE A 110 -13.04 -13.96 11.87
C ILE A 110 -12.45 -12.59 11.51
N PRO A 111 -12.00 -12.36 10.27
CA PRO A 111 -11.56 -11.05 9.81
C PRO A 111 -12.64 -9.96 10.01
N PRO A 112 -12.29 -8.72 10.37
CA PRO A 112 -13.24 -7.60 10.40
C PRO A 112 -13.83 -7.32 9.00
N ALA A 113 -15.10 -6.94 8.93
CA ALA A 113 -15.81 -6.66 7.66
C ALA A 113 -15.26 -5.45 6.87
N ASP A 114 -14.43 -4.62 7.50
CA ASP A 114 -13.80 -3.44 6.88
C ASP A 114 -12.41 -3.75 6.30
N HIS A 115 -11.95 -5.01 6.34
CA HIS A 115 -10.83 -5.40 5.52
C HIS A 115 -11.32 -5.59 4.08
N ASP A 116 -10.80 -4.76 3.18
CA ASP A 116 -10.85 -5.03 1.74
C ASP A 116 -10.55 -6.51 1.50
N PRO A 117 -11.29 -7.19 0.60
CA PRO A 117 -11.03 -8.59 0.29
C PRO A 117 -9.53 -8.74 0.01
N ILE A 118 -8.86 -9.58 0.81
CA ILE A 118 -7.45 -9.90 0.61
C ILE A 118 -7.35 -10.54 -0.78
N ASP A 119 -6.95 -9.73 -1.75
CA ASP A 119 -6.61 -10.18 -3.08
C ASP A 119 -5.38 -11.07 -2.94
N PHE A 120 -5.54 -12.35 -3.26
CA PHE A 120 -4.51 -13.38 -3.15
C PHE A 120 -3.62 -13.46 -4.40
N GLU A 121 -3.41 -12.33 -5.08
CA GLU A 121 -2.08 -12.12 -5.63
C GLU A 121 -1.13 -12.09 -4.43
N ALA A 122 -0.02 -12.81 -4.45
CA ALA A 122 0.98 -12.61 -3.42
C ALA A 122 1.22 -11.10 -3.34
N GLU A 123 1.05 -10.48 -2.17
CA GLU A 123 1.84 -9.31 -1.89
C GLU A 123 3.27 -9.82 -1.99
N ASP A 124 3.84 -9.74 -3.19
CA ASP A 124 5.25 -9.92 -3.41
C ASP A 124 5.86 -8.87 -2.49
N ILE A 125 6.29 -9.29 -1.30
CA ILE A 125 7.07 -8.44 -0.44
C ILE A 125 8.32 -8.16 -1.27
N CYS A 126 8.36 -7.00 -1.92
CA CYS A 126 9.46 -6.60 -2.78
C CYS A 126 10.66 -6.33 -1.89
N VAL A 127 11.37 -7.38 -1.51
CA VAL A 127 12.63 -7.24 -0.77
C VAL A 127 13.67 -6.77 -1.77
N TRP A 128 13.76 -5.45 -1.90
CA TRP A 128 14.74 -4.80 -2.76
C TRP A 128 16.12 -4.92 -2.12
N THR A 129 16.99 -5.75 -2.71
CA THR A 129 18.41 -5.71 -2.37
C THR A 129 19.06 -4.48 -3.03
N PRO A 130 20.17 -3.95 -2.50
CA PRO A 130 20.88 -2.85 -3.15
C PRO A 130 21.27 -3.12 -4.61
N ASN A 131 21.58 -4.38 -4.95
CA ASN A 131 21.93 -4.77 -6.33
C ASN A 131 20.72 -4.80 -7.26
N ASP A 132 19.59 -5.31 -6.78
CA ASP A 132 18.34 -5.35 -7.56
C ASP A 132 17.82 -3.93 -7.78
N ALA A 133 17.86 -3.10 -6.74
CA ALA A 133 17.49 -1.69 -6.81
C ALA A 133 18.38 -0.94 -7.81
N LYS A 134 19.71 -1.16 -7.77
CA LYS A 134 20.64 -0.59 -8.75
C LYS A 134 20.29 -1.02 -10.18
N THR A 135 19.98 -2.30 -10.38
CA THR A 135 19.61 -2.83 -11.70
C THR A 135 18.31 -2.20 -12.20
N PHE A 136 17.30 -2.07 -11.33
CA PHE A 136 16.05 -1.39 -11.64
C PHE A 136 16.28 0.07 -12.03
N LEU A 137 17.03 0.81 -11.22
CA LEU A 137 17.37 2.21 -11.49
C LEU A 137 18.08 2.38 -12.84
N MET A 138 19.00 1.48 -13.20
CA MET A 138 19.66 1.50 -14.51
C MET A 138 18.68 1.23 -15.68
N ARG A 139 17.68 0.36 -15.49
CA ARG A 139 16.62 0.13 -16.48
C ARG A 139 15.71 1.34 -16.62
N LEU A 140 15.36 1.97 -15.50
CA LEU A 140 14.58 3.21 -15.47
C LEU A 140 15.31 4.34 -16.23
N PHE A 141 16.62 4.46 -16.01
CA PHE A 141 17.45 5.40 -16.76
C PHE A 141 17.43 5.15 -18.27
N ALA A 142 17.68 3.90 -18.69
CA ALA A 142 17.68 3.54 -20.10
C ALA A 142 16.32 3.81 -20.76
N LEU A 143 15.22 3.55 -20.06
CA LEU A 143 13.86 3.85 -20.51
C LEU A 143 13.67 5.37 -20.72
N ALA A 144 14.03 6.18 -19.72
CA ALA A 144 13.93 7.62 -19.78
C ALA A 144 14.77 8.22 -20.93
N GLN A 145 15.96 7.68 -21.19
CA GLN A 145 16.81 8.14 -22.31
C GLN A 145 16.13 7.99 -23.68
N GLY A 146 15.27 6.99 -23.84
CA GLY A 146 14.48 6.78 -25.06
C GLY A 146 13.34 7.77 -25.28
N MET A 147 12.96 8.55 -24.26
CA MET A 147 11.82 9.47 -24.33
C MET A 147 12.19 10.77 -25.05
N LYS A 148 11.23 11.31 -25.82
CA LYS A 148 11.43 12.46 -26.71
C LYS A 148 10.51 13.64 -26.32
N GLY A 149 10.82 14.83 -26.85
CA GLY A 149 10.07 16.07 -26.61
C GLY A 149 10.33 16.69 -25.24
N TYR A 150 9.65 17.80 -24.95
CA TYR A 150 9.81 18.54 -23.69
C TYR A 150 9.47 17.69 -22.46
N LYS A 151 8.38 16.91 -22.53
CA LYS A 151 8.04 15.91 -21.50
C LYS A 151 9.19 14.92 -21.28
N GLY A 152 9.74 14.35 -22.36
CA GLY A 152 10.87 13.44 -22.26
C GLY A 152 12.13 14.07 -21.65
N GLN A 153 12.40 15.35 -21.91
CA GLN A 153 13.52 16.08 -21.29
C GLN A 153 13.33 16.24 -19.78
N ARG A 154 12.12 16.60 -19.32
CA ARG A 154 11.82 16.69 -17.89
C ARG A 154 11.90 15.33 -17.20
N ILE A 155 11.37 14.28 -17.82
CA ILE A 155 11.46 12.91 -17.27
C ILE A 155 12.92 12.45 -17.16
N LYS A 156 13.79 12.80 -18.12
CA LYS A 156 15.23 12.53 -18.01
C LYS A 156 15.86 13.23 -16.80
N LYS A 157 15.55 14.51 -16.57
CA LYS A 157 15.99 15.25 -15.39
C LYS A 157 15.45 14.59 -14.11
N LEU A 158 14.17 14.24 -14.07
CA LEU A 158 13.52 13.57 -12.93
C LEU A 158 14.22 12.25 -12.58
N VAL A 159 14.45 11.40 -13.57
CA VAL A 159 15.14 10.11 -13.36
C VAL A 159 16.60 10.34 -12.96
N GLN A 160 17.26 11.40 -13.45
CA GLN A 160 18.60 11.76 -12.99
C GLN A 160 18.63 12.10 -11.49
N VAL A 161 17.64 12.84 -10.97
CA VAL A 161 17.52 13.12 -9.53
C VAL A 161 17.37 11.82 -8.73
N ILE A 162 16.49 10.92 -9.19
CA ILE A 162 16.28 9.60 -8.56
C ILE A 162 17.60 8.80 -8.50
N LEU A 163 18.36 8.78 -9.59
CA LEU A 163 19.65 8.08 -9.66
C LEU A 163 20.69 8.68 -8.72
N ASN A 164 20.77 10.02 -8.67
CA ASN A 164 21.72 10.74 -7.83
C ASN A 164 21.44 10.53 -6.35
N ALA A 165 20.17 10.45 -5.95
CA ALA A 165 19.79 10.11 -4.58
C ALA A 165 20.17 8.66 -4.23
N GLY A 166 19.94 7.73 -5.17
CA GLY A 166 20.26 6.31 -5.00
C GLY A 166 19.38 5.59 -3.98
N TYR A 167 19.37 4.26 -4.01
CA TYR A 167 18.59 3.46 -3.06
C TYR A 167 19.32 3.33 -1.70
N PRO A 168 18.62 3.43 -0.56
CA PRO A 168 17.18 3.63 -0.40
C PRO A 168 16.72 5.10 -0.35
N ALA A 169 17.64 6.07 -0.33
CA ALA A 169 17.31 7.49 -0.15
C ALA A 169 16.36 8.05 -1.22
N CYS A 170 16.37 7.50 -2.44
CA CYS A 170 15.47 7.90 -3.51
C CYS A 170 13.99 7.63 -3.19
N LEU A 171 13.68 6.71 -2.26
CA LEU A 171 12.32 6.42 -1.81
C LEU A 171 11.68 7.58 -1.02
N ASP A 172 12.49 8.51 -0.51
CA ASP A 172 12.03 9.68 0.23
C ASP A 172 11.97 10.95 -0.65
N LEU A 173 12.27 10.83 -1.94
CA LEU A 173 12.04 11.92 -2.89
C LEU A 173 10.54 12.18 -3.03
N TRP A 174 10.18 13.46 -3.04
CA TRP A 174 8.79 13.88 -3.03
C TRP A 174 8.53 15.09 -3.93
N TYR A 175 7.26 15.32 -4.24
CA TYR A 175 6.76 16.55 -4.85
C TYR A 175 5.39 16.91 -4.25
N TYR A 176 4.94 18.17 -4.39
CA TYR A 176 3.63 18.57 -3.87
C TYR A 176 2.49 18.10 -4.77
N ASN A 177 1.45 17.55 -4.15
CA ASN A 177 0.23 17.08 -4.80
C ASN A 177 -0.44 18.20 -5.62
N ASP A 178 -0.67 17.93 -6.92
CA ASP A 178 -1.18 18.90 -7.89
C ASP A 178 -2.56 19.44 -7.53
N MET A 179 -3.47 18.59 -7.05
CA MET A 179 -4.81 19.03 -6.65
C MET A 179 -4.76 19.95 -5.44
N VAL A 180 -3.88 19.63 -4.48
CA VAL A 180 -3.73 20.42 -3.26
C VAL A 180 -3.14 21.78 -3.60
N ILE A 181 -2.17 21.83 -4.51
CA ILE A 181 -1.66 23.09 -5.08
C ILE A 181 -2.82 23.89 -5.67
N SER A 182 -3.61 23.30 -6.59
CA SER A 182 -4.68 24.01 -7.29
C SER A 182 -5.67 24.66 -6.32
N VAL A 183 -6.08 23.96 -5.26
CA VAL A 183 -6.99 24.52 -4.24
C VAL A 183 -6.28 25.59 -3.42
N TYR A 184 -5.04 25.36 -2.97
CA TYR A 184 -4.34 26.30 -2.11
C TYR A 184 -4.10 27.66 -2.79
N VAL A 185 -3.80 27.65 -4.09
CA VAL A 185 -3.52 28.86 -4.87
C VAL A 185 -4.75 29.45 -5.56
N ASP A 186 -5.92 28.82 -5.46
CA ASP A 186 -7.15 29.35 -6.05
C ASP A 186 -7.50 30.69 -5.36
N ILE A 187 -7.69 31.73 -6.18
CA ILE A 187 -8.08 33.08 -5.75
C ILE A 187 -9.41 33.11 -4.98
N LYS A 188 -10.29 32.13 -5.21
CA LYS A 188 -11.58 32.01 -4.54
C LYS A 188 -11.45 31.51 -3.11
N GLU A 189 -10.34 30.83 -2.79
CA GLU A 189 -10.12 30.28 -1.47
C GLU A 189 -9.66 31.37 -0.49
N GLY A 190 -10.19 31.31 0.73
CA GLY A 190 -9.85 32.25 1.80
C GLY A 190 -8.69 31.76 2.67
N ASN A 191 -8.01 32.69 3.35
CA ASN A 191 -6.90 32.36 4.26
C ASN A 191 -7.30 31.45 5.43
N ALA A 192 -8.56 31.42 5.82
CA ALA A 192 -9.05 30.47 6.81
C ALA A 192 -8.90 29.01 6.30
N LYS A 193 -9.34 28.73 5.07
CA LYS A 193 -9.19 27.40 4.46
C LYS A 193 -7.72 27.04 4.25
N ARG A 194 -6.90 27.97 3.74
CA ARG A 194 -5.45 27.75 3.58
C ARG A 194 -4.76 27.36 4.89
N ARG A 195 -5.12 27.99 6.01
CA ARG A 195 -4.59 27.65 7.34
C ARG A 195 -5.00 26.25 7.81
N GLU A 196 -6.24 25.83 7.51
CA GLU A 196 -6.65 24.46 7.80
C GLU A 196 -5.85 23.44 6.96
N MET A 197 -5.62 23.74 5.67
CA MET A 197 -4.84 22.86 4.81
C MET A 197 -3.40 22.64 5.30
N ILE A 198 -2.78 23.65 5.91
CA ILE A 198 -1.38 23.60 6.40
C ILE A 198 -1.28 23.39 7.91
N LYS A 199 -2.37 22.98 8.56
CA LYS A 199 -2.46 22.84 10.02
C LYS A 199 -1.40 21.89 10.59
N ALA A 200 -1.08 20.83 9.85
CA ALA A 200 -0.08 19.84 10.25
C ALA A 200 1.33 20.45 10.43
N THR A 201 1.71 21.40 9.59
CA THR A 201 3.02 22.07 9.67
C THR A 201 2.97 23.44 10.32
N ARG A 202 1.77 23.93 10.67
CA ARG A 202 1.54 25.28 11.22
C ARG A 202 2.10 26.37 10.32
N GLY A 203 2.05 26.16 9.00
CA GLY A 203 2.56 27.08 7.99
C GLY A 203 4.07 27.04 7.76
N ALA A 204 4.81 26.13 8.42
CA ALA A 204 6.22 25.92 8.09
C ALA A 204 6.37 25.09 6.81
N PHE A 205 7.33 25.47 5.96
CA PHE A 205 7.74 24.68 4.81
C PHE A 205 8.78 23.61 5.17
N PRO A 206 8.84 22.48 4.44
CA PRO A 206 7.84 22.07 3.45
C PRO A 206 6.50 21.69 4.09
N PHE A 207 5.39 21.91 3.40
CA PHE A 207 4.08 21.44 3.86
C PHE A 207 4.04 19.90 3.82
N SER A 208 3.45 19.28 4.83
CA SER A 208 3.33 17.82 4.96
C SER A 208 2.00 17.46 5.63
N GLY A 209 1.65 16.16 5.60
CA GLY A 209 0.38 15.66 6.14
C GLY A 209 -0.83 15.89 5.22
N GLU A 210 -2.01 15.58 5.76
CA GLU A 210 -3.28 15.71 5.04
C GLU A 210 -3.70 17.18 4.90
N SER A 211 -4.12 17.57 3.69
CA SER A 211 -4.62 18.91 3.39
C SER A 211 -6.13 19.06 3.55
N GLY A 212 -6.86 17.94 3.66
CA GLY A 212 -8.32 17.90 3.59
C GLY A 212 -8.89 18.09 2.18
N VAL A 213 -8.07 17.96 1.13
CA VAL A 213 -8.48 17.95 -0.29
C VAL A 213 -8.25 16.54 -0.84
N TYR A 214 -9.32 15.76 -0.98
CA TYR A 214 -9.24 14.36 -1.38
C TYR A 214 -9.40 14.18 -2.89
N GLY A 215 -8.57 13.33 -3.48
CA GLY A 215 -8.63 12.98 -4.90
C GLY A 215 -9.53 11.80 -5.17
N GLN A 216 -10.02 11.66 -6.40
CA GLN A 216 -10.71 10.44 -6.84
C GLN A 216 -9.82 9.46 -7.62
N GLN A 217 -8.60 9.88 -7.99
CA GLN A 217 -7.68 9.14 -8.86
C GLN A 217 -6.22 9.39 -8.45
N GLY A 218 -5.31 8.52 -8.88
CA GLY A 218 -3.85 8.63 -8.66
C GLY A 218 -3.33 7.74 -7.53
N SER A 219 -2.14 8.04 -7.01
CA SER A 219 -1.54 7.29 -5.90
C SER A 219 -2.38 7.38 -4.62
N GLU A 220 -2.16 6.46 -3.69
CA GLU A 220 -2.83 6.48 -2.37
C GLU A 220 -2.65 7.83 -1.67
N GLU A 221 -1.42 8.37 -1.64
CA GLU A 221 -1.11 9.68 -1.06
C GLU A 221 -1.90 10.80 -1.75
N ARG A 222 -2.10 10.70 -3.07
CA ARG A 222 -2.90 11.66 -3.83
C ARG A 222 -4.38 11.55 -3.48
N HIS A 223 -4.92 10.34 -3.39
CA HIS A 223 -6.31 10.06 -3.00
C HIS A 223 -6.60 10.59 -1.59
N ARG A 224 -5.69 10.33 -0.65
CA ARG A 224 -5.78 10.79 0.75
C ARG A 224 -5.55 12.28 0.92
N GLY A 225 -5.22 13.01 -0.14
CA GLY A 225 -5.03 14.46 -0.07
C GLY A 225 -3.78 14.88 0.68
N MET A 226 -2.75 14.04 0.67
CA MET A 226 -1.46 14.36 1.27
C MET A 226 -0.82 15.52 0.50
N TRP A 227 -0.16 16.42 1.22
CA TRP A 227 0.64 17.48 0.62
C TRP A 227 1.78 16.93 -0.23
N GLN A 228 2.49 15.92 0.28
CA GLN A 228 3.67 15.34 -0.36
C GLN A 228 3.31 13.98 -0.96
N ILE A 229 3.72 13.79 -2.21
CA ILE A 229 3.65 12.51 -2.92
C ILE A 229 5.08 11.97 -3.06
N HIS A 230 5.30 10.70 -2.73
CA HIS A 230 6.57 9.99 -2.83
C HIS A 230 6.56 9.03 -4.03
N PRO A 231 6.71 9.53 -5.27
CA PRO A 231 6.44 8.74 -6.47
C PRO A 231 7.36 7.53 -6.60
N VAL A 232 8.59 7.62 -6.09
CA VAL A 232 9.59 6.55 -6.25
C VAL A 232 9.17 5.29 -5.50
N ARG A 233 8.47 5.40 -4.37
CA ARG A 233 7.93 4.23 -3.67
C ARG A 233 7.03 3.41 -4.59
N SER A 234 6.10 4.06 -5.28
CA SER A 234 5.24 3.37 -6.24
C SER A 234 6.00 2.78 -7.43
N LEU A 235 7.04 3.44 -7.94
CA LEU A 235 7.85 2.87 -9.04
C LEU A 235 8.50 1.53 -8.65
N PHE A 236 8.93 1.40 -7.40
CA PHE A 236 9.49 0.17 -6.85
C PHE A 236 8.41 -0.87 -6.59
N THR A 237 7.27 -0.49 -6.02
CA THR A 237 6.14 -1.41 -5.77
C THR A 237 5.54 -1.93 -7.08
N ASP A 238 5.32 -1.06 -8.08
CA ASP A 238 4.73 -1.41 -9.39
C ASP A 238 5.67 -2.30 -10.22
N SER A 239 6.96 -2.35 -9.88
CA SER A 239 7.99 -3.18 -10.54
C SER A 239 8.25 -4.50 -9.84
N CYS A 240 7.47 -4.83 -8.81
CA CYS A 240 7.63 -6.09 -8.11
C CYS A 240 7.40 -7.28 -9.05
N GLY A 241 8.20 -8.34 -8.89
CA GLY A 241 8.14 -9.54 -9.71
C GLY A 241 8.79 -9.39 -11.09
N ALA A 242 8.34 -8.46 -11.94
CA ALA A 242 8.90 -8.28 -13.29
C ALA A 242 8.86 -6.83 -13.79
N PHE A 243 9.98 -6.38 -14.36
CA PHE A 243 10.06 -5.05 -14.98
C PHE A 243 9.27 -5.01 -16.29
N ASN A 244 8.18 -4.24 -16.31
CA ASN A 244 7.42 -3.93 -17.51
C ASN A 244 7.78 -2.53 -18.02
N ALA A 245 8.49 -2.46 -19.15
CA ALA A 245 8.98 -1.20 -19.72
C ALA A 245 7.84 -0.24 -20.12
N GLN A 246 6.71 -0.76 -20.61
CA GLN A 246 5.59 0.07 -21.04
C GLN A 246 4.85 0.64 -19.82
N ALA A 247 4.52 -0.20 -18.83
CA ALA A 247 3.90 0.26 -17.60
C ALA A 247 4.78 1.30 -16.87
N MET A 248 6.10 1.07 -16.84
CA MET A 248 7.05 2.00 -16.24
C MET A 248 7.12 3.34 -16.98
N LYS A 249 7.02 3.29 -18.31
CA LYS A 249 6.97 4.51 -19.13
C LYS A 249 5.71 5.29 -18.83
N ASP A 250 4.56 4.63 -18.82
CA ASP A 250 3.26 5.25 -18.52
C ASP A 250 3.26 5.86 -17.11
N ARG A 251 3.90 5.18 -16.15
CA ARG A 251 4.05 5.69 -14.79
C ARG A 251 4.94 6.94 -14.72
N LEU A 252 6.08 6.95 -15.41
CA LEU A 252 6.93 8.15 -15.50
C LEU A 252 6.22 9.32 -16.17
N GLU A 253 5.44 9.07 -17.23
CA GLU A 253 4.63 10.09 -17.88
C GLU A 253 3.53 10.63 -16.97
N SER A 254 2.87 9.77 -16.19
CA SER A 254 1.88 10.18 -15.19
C SER A 254 2.48 11.08 -14.10
N ILE A 255 3.68 10.73 -13.60
CA ILE A 255 4.37 11.55 -12.59
C ILE A 255 4.73 12.92 -13.16
N ASP A 256 5.28 12.99 -14.38
CA ASP A 256 5.57 14.27 -15.03
C ASP A 256 4.31 15.11 -15.24
N GLU A 257 3.20 14.50 -15.66
CA GLU A 257 1.94 15.21 -15.87
C GLU A 257 1.37 15.78 -14.57
N GLU A 258 1.38 15.01 -13.48
CA GLU A 258 0.96 15.47 -12.15
C GLU A 258 1.83 16.66 -11.71
N MET A 259 3.15 16.52 -11.75
CA MET A 259 4.06 17.61 -11.40
C MET A 259 3.88 18.82 -12.31
N TYR A 260 3.70 18.62 -13.62
CA TYR A 260 3.51 19.70 -14.59
C TYR A 260 2.21 20.45 -14.36
N ARG A 261 1.11 19.78 -14.02
CA ARG A 261 -0.15 20.45 -13.64
C ARG A 261 0.06 21.35 -12.43
N GLY A 262 0.64 20.82 -11.36
CA GLY A 262 0.94 21.60 -10.16
C GLY A 262 1.85 22.80 -10.45
N TRP A 263 2.93 22.57 -11.19
CA TRP A 263 3.87 23.63 -11.60
C TRP A 263 3.20 24.70 -12.46
N HIS A 264 2.41 24.29 -13.46
CA HIS A 264 1.73 25.20 -14.37
C HIS A 264 0.73 26.10 -13.64
N GLU A 265 0.03 25.60 -12.62
CA GLU A 265 -0.85 26.43 -11.79
C GLU A 265 -0.08 27.55 -11.07
N LEU A 266 1.10 27.25 -10.51
CA LEU A 266 1.94 28.26 -9.87
C LEU A 266 2.43 29.32 -10.86
N ASP A 267 2.80 28.91 -12.08
CA ASP A 267 3.19 29.82 -13.15
C ASP A 267 2.02 30.68 -13.62
N MET A 268 0.81 30.13 -13.72
CA MET A 268 -0.40 30.87 -14.09
C MET A 268 -0.76 31.92 -13.05
N VAL A 269 -0.63 31.62 -11.75
CA VAL A 269 -0.83 32.59 -10.67
C VAL A 269 0.24 33.70 -10.75
N SER A 270 1.50 33.31 -10.99
CA SER A 270 2.60 34.25 -11.18
C SER A 270 2.38 35.20 -12.36
N ALA A 271 1.93 34.68 -13.50
CA ALA A 271 1.65 35.46 -14.70
C ALA A 271 0.48 36.45 -14.47
N LYS A 272 -0.63 36.00 -13.86
CA LYS A 272 -1.77 36.89 -13.53
C LYS A 272 -1.38 38.02 -12.58
N SER A 273 -0.45 37.77 -11.66
CA SER A 273 0.07 38.80 -10.77
C SER A 273 0.80 39.92 -11.50
N SER A 274 1.65 39.57 -12.47
CA SER A 274 2.39 40.53 -13.28
C SER A 274 1.48 41.46 -14.10
N GLN A 275 0.23 41.08 -14.30
CA GLN A 275 -0.81 41.85 -15.00
C GLN A 275 -1.69 42.68 -14.05
N GLY A 276 -1.33 42.81 -12.77
CA GLY A 276 -2.04 43.63 -11.78
C GLY A 276 -2.98 42.88 -10.84
N GLY A 277 -3.03 41.54 -10.93
CA GLY A 277 -3.83 40.69 -10.03
C GLY A 277 -3.13 40.27 -8.72
N GLY A 278 -1.88 40.70 -8.49
CA GLY A 278 -0.99 40.12 -7.48
C GLY A 278 -1.45 40.26 -6.02
N SER A 279 -2.16 41.35 -5.70
CA SER A 279 -2.73 41.58 -4.37
C SER A 279 -3.89 40.64 -4.02
N ALA A 280 -4.48 39.95 -5.01
CA ALA A 280 -5.67 39.14 -4.81
C ALA A 280 -5.38 37.73 -4.26
N PHE A 281 -4.15 37.22 -4.41
CA PHE A 281 -3.77 35.88 -3.94
C PHE A 281 -3.24 35.87 -2.49
N GLY A 282 -2.74 37.01 -2.00
CA GLY A 282 -2.23 37.17 -0.63
C GLY A 282 -0.84 36.56 -0.39
N GLU A 283 -0.21 36.96 0.74
CA GLU A 283 1.16 36.61 1.11
C GLU A 283 1.42 35.10 1.22
N MET A 284 0.47 34.35 1.82
CA MET A 284 0.59 32.89 2.01
C MET A 284 0.75 32.11 0.69
N VAL A 285 0.16 32.60 -0.40
CA VAL A 285 0.28 31.98 -1.73
C VAL A 285 1.64 32.32 -2.35
N TRP A 286 2.10 33.57 -2.19
CA TRP A 286 3.41 33.98 -2.66
C TRP A 286 4.56 33.27 -1.97
N ASP A 287 4.49 33.12 -0.65
CA ASP A 287 5.47 32.37 0.12
C ASP A 287 5.58 30.93 -0.36
N PHE A 288 4.43 30.30 -0.66
CA PHE A 288 4.40 28.95 -1.20
C PHE A 288 4.98 28.87 -2.62
N ILE A 289 4.60 29.78 -3.52
CA ILE A 289 5.16 29.83 -4.88
C ILE A 289 6.68 30.00 -4.83
N ASN A 290 7.18 30.92 -3.98
CA ASN A 290 8.61 31.14 -3.82
C ASN A 290 9.33 29.93 -3.24
N HIS A 291 8.71 29.25 -2.26
CA HIS A 291 9.25 28.01 -1.72
C HIS A 291 9.39 26.92 -2.81
N VAL A 292 8.36 26.70 -3.63
CA VAL A 292 8.43 25.70 -4.72
C VAL A 292 9.48 26.07 -5.77
N ARG A 293 9.65 27.36 -6.07
CA ARG A 293 10.73 27.83 -6.96
C ARG A 293 12.12 27.49 -6.40
N LEU A 294 12.35 27.72 -5.11
CA LEU A 294 13.62 27.34 -4.47
C LEU A 294 13.88 25.84 -4.57
N LEU A 295 12.83 25.00 -4.46
CA LEU A 295 12.96 23.55 -4.68
C LEU A 295 13.33 23.21 -6.13
N SER A 296 12.98 24.03 -7.12
CA SER A 296 13.38 23.81 -8.52
C SER A 296 14.84 24.18 -8.81
N GLU A 297 15.47 24.93 -7.91
CA GLU A 297 16.89 25.29 -7.99
C GLU A 297 17.79 24.22 -7.32
N ASP A 298 17.23 23.35 -6.48
CA ASP A 298 17.97 22.26 -5.83
C ASP A 298 18.03 21.02 -6.74
N GLU A 299 19.21 20.73 -7.31
CA GLU A 299 19.46 19.56 -8.17
C GLU A 299 19.19 18.20 -7.51
N LYS A 300 18.99 18.18 -6.18
CA LYS A 300 18.63 16.97 -5.42
C LYS A 300 17.12 16.79 -5.26
N HIS A 301 16.32 17.78 -5.64
CA HIS A 301 14.86 17.75 -5.50
C HIS A 301 14.18 17.47 -6.85
N LEU A 302 13.04 16.77 -6.83
CA LEU A 302 12.33 16.39 -8.08
C LEU A 302 11.91 17.61 -8.91
N TYR A 303 11.61 18.74 -8.27
CA TYR A 303 11.26 20.00 -8.94
C TYR A 303 12.38 20.55 -9.84
N TRP A 304 13.63 20.12 -9.67
CA TRP A 304 14.71 20.47 -10.60
C TRP A 304 14.44 20.05 -12.04
N ALA A 305 13.58 19.05 -12.25
CA ALA A 305 13.11 18.69 -13.59
C ALA A 305 12.43 19.85 -14.33
N PHE A 306 11.92 20.85 -13.59
CA PHE A 306 11.23 22.05 -14.09
C PHE A 306 12.12 23.29 -14.06
N SER A 307 13.39 23.16 -13.64
CA SER A 307 14.37 24.25 -13.76
C SER A 307 14.47 24.69 -15.22
N GLN A 308 14.56 26.00 -15.43
CA GLN A 308 14.89 26.56 -16.75
C GLN A 308 16.28 26.12 -17.20
#